data_AF-A0A9D4RXS3-F1
#
_entry.id   AF-A0A9D4RXS3-F1
#
_cell.length_a   1.000
_cell.length_b   1.000
_cell.length_c   1.000
_cell.angle_alpha   90.00
_cell.angle_beta   90.00
_cell.angle_gamma   90.00
#
_symmetry.space_group_name_H-M   'P 1'
#
loop_
_entity.id
_entity.type
_entity.pdbx_description
1 polymer ?
#
loop_
_entity_poly.entity_id
_entity_poly.type
_entity_poly.pdbx_seq_one_letter_code
_entity_poly.pdbx_strand_id
1 'polypeptide(L)'
;MENRIGSFVSGQPAESSSDSTDDDGSDDGDAFSQDDSIRRFHESGCGCAKKCHEKCDASQIRTHTLNTREMTREEKEMYLKGCFSEGPTNDSTKRGKKRMRIRGKYTFRGQEICAYTFRLLFDIRRCALKSIRQSLNKTGPGPRRHGNTGRKPNHALVFTDVERVVQFICNYKEEFGIPQPAAPRGRDDTAPIYLHNGTTKMNIYKL
;
A
#
# COMPACT_ATOMS: atom_id res chain seq x y z
N MET A 1 11.50 31.43 46.75
CA MET A 1 10.04 31.23 46.89
C MET A 1 9.51 30.92 45.49
N GLU A 2 9.76 29.71 44.96
CA GLU A 2 8.96 28.50 45.21
C GLU A 2 7.45 28.75 45.08
N ASN A 3 6.84 28.30 43.98
CA ASN A 3 6.08 27.05 44.03
C ASN A 3 5.65 26.58 42.63
N ARG A 4 6.01 25.32 42.35
CA ARG A 4 5.39 24.44 41.37
C ARG A 4 3.97 24.11 41.84
N ILE A 5 3.00 24.11 40.94
CA ILE A 5 1.80 23.26 41.08
C ILE A 5 1.58 22.58 39.73
N GLY A 6 1.75 21.27 39.73
CA GLY A 6 1.29 20.40 38.66
C GLY A 6 -0.17 20.01 38.87
N SER A 7 -0.83 19.72 37.76
CA SER A 7 -2.02 18.86 37.66
C SER A 7 -1.80 18.05 36.39
N PHE A 8 -1.49 16.74 36.38
CA PHE A 8 -2.24 15.57 36.85
C PHE A 8 -3.74 15.63 36.59
N VAL A 9 -4.28 14.49 36.12
CA VAL A 9 -5.64 14.21 35.56
C VAL A 9 -5.61 14.24 34.02
N SER A 10 -5.95 13.19 33.29
CA SER A 10 -6.32 11.80 33.62
C SER A 10 -6.37 11.04 32.29
N GLY A 11 -5.91 9.78 32.29
CA GLY A 11 -5.99 8.92 31.12
C GLY A 11 -7.42 8.77 30.60
N GLN A 12 -7.59 8.95 29.29
CA GLN A 12 -8.79 8.51 28.58
C GLN A 12 -8.54 7.13 27.96
N PRO A 13 -9.61 6.31 27.82
CA PRO A 13 -9.47 4.87 27.60
C PRO A 13 -8.95 4.58 26.20
N ALA A 14 -8.21 3.48 26.09
CA ALA A 14 -7.91 2.85 24.82
C ALA A 14 -9.25 2.46 24.15
N GLU A 15 -9.64 3.21 23.11
CA GLU A 15 -10.70 2.76 22.22
C GLU A 15 -10.19 1.51 21.49
N SER A 16 -10.72 0.37 21.93
CA SER A 16 -10.53 -0.93 21.31
C SER A 16 -10.97 -0.85 19.86
N SER A 17 -10.00 -0.75 18.94
CA SER A 17 -10.23 -0.98 17.52
C SER A 17 -10.58 -2.46 17.35
N SER A 18 -11.87 -2.75 17.19
CA SER A 18 -12.34 -4.05 16.72
C SER A 18 -11.83 -4.22 15.29
N ASP A 19 -10.69 -4.89 15.17
CA ASP A 19 -10.16 -5.40 13.91
C ASP A 19 -11.13 -6.44 13.39
N SER A 20 -11.98 -6.03 12.44
CA SER A 20 -12.81 -6.95 11.67
C SER A 20 -11.99 -7.41 10.48
N THR A 21 -11.19 -8.45 10.70
CA THR A 21 -10.64 -9.29 9.64
C THR A 21 -11.78 -10.10 9.03
N ASP A 22 -12.57 -9.46 8.16
CA ASP A 22 -13.40 -10.19 7.21
C ASP A 22 -12.47 -10.70 6.09
N ASP A 23 -11.79 -11.79 6.42
CA ASP A 23 -11.34 -12.80 5.47
C ASP A 23 -12.60 -13.46 4.87
N ASP A 24 -12.84 -13.19 3.59
CA ASP A 24 -13.78 -13.97 2.79
C ASP A 24 -13.39 -13.88 1.31
N GLY A 25 -12.98 -15.03 0.78
CA GLY A 25 -13.18 -15.39 -0.61
C GLY A 25 -11.94 -15.31 -1.49
N SER A 26 -11.25 -16.45 -1.59
CA SER A 26 -10.34 -16.86 -2.65
C SER A 26 -10.71 -16.26 -4.01
N ASP A 27 -9.89 -15.33 -4.51
CA ASP A 27 -9.88 -14.94 -5.92
C ASP A 27 -8.86 -15.84 -6.63
N ASP A 28 -9.10 -17.16 -6.58
CA ASP A 28 -8.48 -18.13 -7.48
C ASP A 28 -9.15 -17.96 -8.85
N GLY A 29 -8.94 -16.79 -9.45
CA GLY A 29 -9.29 -16.48 -10.81
C GLY A 29 -8.01 -16.48 -11.62
N ASP A 30 -7.80 -17.58 -12.35
CA ASP A 30 -6.80 -17.74 -13.41
C ASP A 30 -6.44 -16.38 -14.03
N ALA A 31 -5.18 -15.97 -13.86
CA ALA A 31 -4.70 -14.62 -14.16
C ALA A 31 -4.59 -14.44 -15.68
N PHE A 32 -5.74 -14.36 -16.36
CA PHE A 32 -5.82 -14.00 -17.76
C PHE A 32 -5.11 -12.66 -17.97
N SER A 33 -4.37 -12.55 -19.07
CA SER A 33 -3.85 -11.26 -19.50
C SER A 33 -5.03 -10.29 -19.63
N GLN A 34 -4.77 -9.01 -19.36
CA GLN A 34 -5.80 -8.00 -19.52
C GLN A 34 -6.34 -7.99 -20.96
N ASP A 35 -5.49 -8.30 -21.94
CA ASP A 35 -5.90 -8.42 -23.34
C ASP A 35 -6.89 -9.55 -23.57
N ASP A 36 -6.70 -10.70 -22.92
CA ASP A 36 -7.65 -11.82 -22.97
C ASP A 36 -8.98 -11.45 -22.31
N SER A 37 -8.92 -10.69 -21.21
CA SER A 37 -10.10 -10.18 -20.52
C SER A 37 -10.91 -9.20 -21.38
N ILE A 38 -10.22 -8.32 -22.13
CA ILE A 38 -10.85 -7.39 -23.09
C ILE A 38 -11.44 -8.16 -24.27
N ARG A 39 -10.71 -9.12 -24.82
CA ARG A 39 -11.18 -9.97 -25.91
C ARG A 39 -12.46 -10.71 -25.53
N ARG A 40 -12.45 -11.42 -24.39
CA ARG A 40 -13.62 -12.11 -23.85
C ARG A 40 -14.77 -11.17 -23.52
N PHE A 41 -14.49 -9.96 -23.04
CA PHE A 41 -15.53 -8.97 -22.78
C PHE A 41 -16.30 -8.57 -24.05
N HIS A 42 -15.64 -8.54 -25.21
CA HIS A 42 -16.31 -8.27 -26.48
C HIS A 42 -16.96 -9.51 -27.10
N GLU A 43 -16.35 -10.69 -26.95
CA GLU A 43 -16.92 -11.96 -27.47
C GLU A 43 -18.15 -12.42 -26.68
N SER A 44 -18.11 -12.31 -25.35
CA SER A 44 -19.10 -12.89 -24.43
C SER A 44 -19.89 -11.87 -23.61
N GLY A 45 -19.45 -10.60 -23.60
CA GLY A 45 -20.04 -9.56 -22.78
C GLY A 45 -19.69 -9.66 -21.29
N CYS A 46 -20.31 -8.80 -20.48
CA CYS A 46 -20.21 -8.78 -19.01
C CYS A 46 -21.23 -9.70 -18.29
N GLY A 47 -22.09 -10.41 -19.03
CA GLY A 47 -23.26 -11.12 -18.47
C GLY A 47 -24.31 -10.21 -17.82
N CYS A 48 -24.23 -8.89 -18.04
CA CYS A 48 -25.03 -7.89 -17.33
C CYS A 48 -26.11 -7.27 -18.23
N ALA A 49 -27.29 -6.96 -17.68
CA ALA A 49 -28.42 -6.39 -18.43
C ALA A 49 -28.14 -5.01 -19.06
N LYS A 50 -27.06 -4.33 -18.62
CA LYS A 50 -26.66 -3.00 -19.10
C LYS A 50 -25.96 -3.03 -20.47
N LYS A 51 -25.74 -4.21 -21.07
CA LYS A 51 -25.05 -4.40 -22.36
C LYS A 51 -23.77 -3.55 -22.48
N CYS A 52 -22.88 -3.69 -21.50
CA CYS A 52 -21.72 -2.80 -21.39
C CYS A 52 -20.74 -2.90 -22.57
N HIS A 53 -20.74 -3.99 -23.32
CA HIS A 53 -19.88 -4.18 -24.49
C HIS A 53 -20.29 -3.26 -25.67
N GLU A 54 -21.56 -2.87 -25.76
CA GLU A 54 -22.04 -1.91 -26.78
C GLU A 54 -21.65 -0.46 -26.42
N LYS A 55 -21.24 -0.22 -25.17
CA LYS A 55 -20.97 1.11 -24.60
C LYS A 55 -19.49 1.48 -24.57
N CYS A 56 -18.62 0.48 -24.70
CA CYS A 56 -17.18 0.64 -24.54
C CYS A 56 -16.48 -0.26 -25.55
N ASP A 57 -15.77 0.35 -26.49
CA ASP A 57 -14.99 -0.38 -27.50
C ASP A 57 -13.66 -0.87 -26.93
N ALA A 58 -13.09 -1.92 -27.52
CA ALA A 58 -11.82 -2.50 -27.09
C ALA A 58 -10.68 -1.46 -27.09
N SER A 59 -10.63 -0.61 -28.13
CA SER A 59 -9.65 0.48 -28.23
C SER A 59 -9.81 1.49 -27.09
N GLN A 60 -11.06 1.87 -26.76
CA GLN A 60 -11.34 2.79 -25.66
C GLN A 60 -10.91 2.22 -24.31
N ILE A 61 -11.16 0.92 -24.09
CA ILE A 61 -10.76 0.23 -22.86
C ILE A 61 -9.24 0.19 -22.75
N ARG A 62 -8.54 -0.14 -23.84
CA ARG A 62 -7.06 -0.17 -23.90
C ARG A 62 -6.46 1.20 -23.61
N THR A 63 -6.90 2.23 -24.32
CA THR A 63 -6.38 3.59 -24.12
C THR A 63 -6.65 4.08 -22.70
N HIS A 64 -7.87 3.89 -22.19
CA HIS A 64 -8.19 4.32 -20.81
C HIS A 64 -7.37 3.54 -19.77
N THR A 65 -7.20 2.24 -19.98
CA THR A 65 -6.34 1.40 -19.15
C THR A 65 -4.92 1.95 -19.07
N LEU A 66 -4.30 2.22 -20.23
CA LEU A 66 -2.92 2.72 -20.29
C LEU A 66 -2.79 4.04 -19.53
N ASN A 67 -3.71 4.98 -19.77
CA ASN A 67 -3.76 6.24 -19.03
C ASN A 67 -3.93 6.01 -17.51
N THR A 68 -4.77 5.05 -17.09
CA THR A 68 -4.92 4.71 -15.66
C THR A 68 -3.76 3.91 -15.07
N ARG A 69 -2.85 3.37 -15.87
CA ARG A 69 -1.62 2.73 -15.41
C ARG A 69 -0.49 3.73 -15.23
N GLU A 70 -0.50 4.83 -15.98
CA GLU A 70 0.43 5.94 -15.81
C GLU A 70 0.22 6.70 -14.50
N MET A 71 -1.03 6.73 -13.99
CA MET A 71 -1.34 7.32 -12.69
C MET A 71 -0.71 6.52 -11.54
N THR A 72 -0.20 7.25 -10.54
CA THR A 72 0.19 6.67 -9.26
C THR A 72 -1.02 6.06 -8.55
N ARG A 73 -0.75 5.16 -7.60
CA ARG A 73 -1.80 4.54 -6.78
C ARG A 73 -2.70 5.57 -6.09
N GLU A 74 -2.11 6.65 -5.58
CA GLU A 74 -2.81 7.69 -4.83
C GLU A 74 -3.69 8.55 -5.74
N GLU A 75 -3.16 8.96 -6.90
CA GLU A 75 -3.92 9.69 -7.93
C GLU A 75 -5.10 8.86 -8.44
N LYS A 76 -4.84 7.59 -8.76
CA LYS A 76 -5.86 6.65 -9.24
C LYS A 76 -6.97 6.46 -8.21
N GLU A 77 -6.62 6.31 -6.93
CA GLU A 77 -7.61 6.20 -5.87
C GLU A 77 -8.44 7.50 -5.72
N MET A 78 -7.79 8.67 -5.74
CA MET A 78 -8.48 9.95 -5.63
C MET A 78 -9.42 10.19 -6.81
N TYR A 79 -8.97 9.88 -8.03
CA TYR A 79 -9.78 9.94 -9.25
C TYR A 79 -11.01 9.04 -9.13
N LEU A 80 -10.83 7.78 -8.72
CA LEU A 80 -11.91 6.83 -8.51
C LEU A 80 -12.90 7.28 -7.43
N LYS A 81 -12.41 7.87 -6.34
CA LYS A 81 -13.25 8.48 -5.30
C LYS A 81 -14.08 9.63 -5.86
N GLY A 82 -13.50 10.46 -6.72
CA GLY A 82 -14.21 11.51 -7.46
C GLY A 82 -15.37 10.94 -8.27
N CYS A 83 -15.12 9.91 -9.09
CA CYS A 83 -16.16 9.25 -9.89
C CYS A 83 -17.34 8.71 -9.06
N PHE A 84 -17.11 8.30 -7.81
CA PHE A 84 -18.18 7.82 -6.92
C PHE A 84 -18.85 8.92 -6.10
N SER A 85 -18.22 10.08 -5.96
CA SER A 85 -18.72 11.21 -5.18
C SER A 85 -19.85 11.97 -5.89
N GLU A 86 -19.95 11.83 -7.22
CA GLU A 86 -21.02 12.38 -8.07
C GLU A 86 -22.40 11.68 -7.89
N GLY A 87 -22.55 10.82 -6.89
CA GLY A 87 -23.77 10.05 -6.61
C GLY A 87 -24.87 10.86 -5.89
N PRO A 88 -26.11 10.33 -5.84
CA PRO A 88 -27.25 11.06 -5.30
C PRO A 88 -27.06 11.46 -3.82
N THR A 89 -27.22 12.75 -3.58
CA THR A 89 -27.02 13.50 -2.32
C THR A 89 -28.12 13.29 -1.28
N ASN A 90 -29.06 12.36 -1.49
CA ASN A 90 -30.15 12.16 -0.53
C ASN A 90 -29.57 11.61 0.77
N ASP A 91 -29.48 12.47 1.78
CA ASP A 91 -28.92 12.18 3.10
C ASP A 91 -29.78 11.21 3.93
N SER A 92 -30.97 10.88 3.45
CA SER A 92 -31.91 9.97 4.11
C SER A 92 -32.19 8.70 3.31
N THR A 93 -32.47 7.63 4.04
CA THR A 93 -33.01 6.38 3.48
C THR A 93 -34.51 6.53 3.20
N LYS A 94 -35.10 5.62 2.41
CA LYS A 94 -36.56 5.55 2.23
C LYS A 94 -37.33 5.41 3.57
N ARG A 95 -36.63 5.06 4.65
CA ARG A 95 -37.14 4.93 6.03
C ARG A 95 -36.78 6.14 6.92
N GLY A 96 -36.34 7.26 6.36
CA GLY A 96 -36.02 8.49 7.09
C GLY A 96 -34.70 8.51 7.88
N LYS A 97 -34.01 7.36 8.05
CA LYS A 97 -32.70 7.31 8.73
C LYS A 97 -31.60 7.98 7.91
N LYS A 98 -30.64 8.63 8.58
CA LYS A 98 -29.42 9.16 7.96
C LYS A 98 -28.70 8.07 7.16
N ARG A 99 -28.35 8.37 5.93
CA ARG A 99 -27.66 7.46 5.02
C ARG A 99 -26.19 7.38 5.41
N MET A 100 -25.76 6.18 5.80
CA MET A 100 -24.38 5.90 6.21
C MET A 100 -23.47 5.44 5.06
N ARG A 101 -24.04 5.17 3.87
CA ARG A 101 -23.30 4.62 2.73
C ARG A 101 -23.73 5.27 1.42
N ILE A 102 -22.77 5.80 0.69
CA ILE A 102 -22.91 6.29 -0.68
C ILE A 102 -22.99 5.07 -1.61
N ARG A 103 -24.16 4.86 -2.23
CA ARG A 103 -24.34 3.88 -3.29
C ARG A 103 -24.04 4.56 -4.63
N GLY A 104 -22.76 4.72 -4.94
CA GLY A 104 -22.30 5.25 -6.21
C GLY A 104 -22.65 4.32 -7.37
N LYS A 105 -23.16 4.89 -8.46
CA LYS A 105 -23.29 4.19 -9.74
C LYS A 105 -21.90 4.06 -10.38
N TYR A 106 -21.73 3.08 -11.26
CA TYR A 106 -20.53 3.00 -12.09
C TYR A 106 -20.85 3.67 -13.42
N THR A 107 -20.09 4.71 -13.73
CA THR A 107 -20.24 5.48 -14.95
C THR A 107 -18.92 5.54 -15.69
N PHE A 108 -19.00 5.54 -17.01
CA PHE A 108 -17.87 5.82 -17.90
C PHE A 108 -18.38 6.69 -19.03
N ARG A 109 -17.80 7.88 -19.21
CA ARG A 109 -18.23 8.88 -20.21
C ARG A 109 -19.74 9.18 -20.16
N GLY A 110 -20.29 9.33 -18.95
CA GLY A 110 -21.72 9.59 -18.73
C GLY A 110 -22.63 8.37 -18.88
N GLN A 111 -22.13 7.22 -19.32
CA GLN A 111 -22.93 6.01 -19.47
C GLN A 111 -22.80 5.08 -18.26
N GLU A 112 -23.92 4.54 -17.79
CA GLU A 112 -23.91 3.55 -16.72
C GLU A 112 -23.40 2.19 -17.19
N ILE A 113 -22.39 1.68 -16.48
CA ILE A 113 -21.79 0.36 -16.69
C ILE A 113 -21.94 -0.51 -15.43
N CYS A 114 -21.49 -1.76 -15.51
CA CYS A 114 -21.44 -2.67 -14.38
C CYS A 114 -20.09 -2.61 -13.65
N ALA A 115 -20.03 -3.21 -12.47
CA ALA A 115 -18.80 -3.27 -11.67
C ALA A 115 -17.66 -4.00 -12.40
N TYR A 116 -17.98 -5.03 -13.17
CA TYR A 116 -16.99 -5.81 -13.93
C TYR A 116 -16.33 -4.95 -15.00
N THR A 117 -17.11 -4.32 -15.87
CA THR A 117 -16.59 -3.42 -16.91
C THR A 117 -15.82 -2.25 -16.31
N PHE A 118 -16.29 -1.70 -15.20
CA PHE A 118 -15.57 -0.64 -14.49
C PHE A 118 -14.20 -1.12 -13.99
N ARG A 119 -14.12 -2.33 -13.42
CA ARG A 119 -12.84 -2.91 -13.01
C ARG A 119 -11.88 -3.14 -14.18
N LEU A 120 -12.41 -3.54 -15.33
CA LEU A 120 -11.64 -3.77 -16.55
C LEU A 120 -11.07 -2.46 -17.10
N LEU A 121 -11.89 -1.40 -17.17
CA LEU A 121 -11.51 -0.06 -17.63
C LEU A 121 -10.38 0.54 -16.80
N PHE A 122 -10.51 0.44 -15.48
CA PHE A 122 -9.56 1.05 -14.55
C PHE A 122 -8.44 0.10 -14.14
N ASP A 123 -8.40 -1.13 -14.65
CA ASP A 123 -7.43 -2.16 -14.28
C ASP A 123 -7.26 -2.30 -12.74
N ILE A 124 -8.36 -2.61 -12.06
CA ILE A 124 -8.39 -2.77 -10.60
C ILE A 124 -9.02 -4.09 -10.16
N ARG A 125 -8.42 -4.70 -9.14
CA ARG A 125 -8.95 -5.90 -8.48
C ARG A 125 -10.26 -5.60 -7.74
N ARG A 126 -11.07 -6.64 -7.54
CA ARG A 126 -12.34 -6.56 -6.81
C ARG A 126 -12.13 -6.02 -5.39
N CYS A 127 -11.12 -6.54 -4.68
CA CYS A 127 -10.78 -6.14 -3.32
C CYS A 127 -10.35 -4.67 -3.25
N ALA A 128 -9.56 -4.19 -4.22
CA ALA A 128 -9.16 -2.78 -4.32
C ALA A 128 -10.39 -1.87 -4.46
N LEU A 129 -11.31 -2.21 -5.38
CA LEU A 129 -12.55 -1.45 -5.57
C LEU A 129 -13.44 -1.44 -4.31
N LYS A 130 -13.58 -2.58 -3.62
CA LYS A 130 -14.29 -2.68 -2.33
C LYS A 130 -13.66 -1.73 -1.30
N SER A 131 -12.34 -1.77 -1.18
CA SER A 131 -11.57 -0.95 -0.25
C SER A 131 -11.69 0.55 -0.55
N ILE A 132 -11.59 0.98 -1.82
CA ILE A 132 -11.75 2.39 -2.23
C ILE A 132 -13.10 2.95 -1.81
N ARG A 133 -14.17 2.18 -2.05
CA ARG A 133 -15.52 2.56 -1.63
C ARG A 133 -15.67 2.64 -0.12
N GLN A 134 -15.07 1.72 0.63
CA GLN A 134 -15.10 1.79 2.09
C GLN A 134 -14.39 3.04 2.59
N SER A 135 -13.20 3.35 2.06
CA SER A 135 -12.49 4.59 2.41
C SER A 135 -13.32 5.82 2.05
N LEU A 136 -13.93 5.88 0.86
CA LEU A 136 -14.80 7.00 0.48
C LEU A 136 -15.93 7.23 1.48
N ASN A 137 -16.58 6.16 1.96
CA ASN A 137 -17.65 6.28 2.95
C ASN A 137 -17.14 6.70 4.34
N LYS A 138 -15.90 6.37 4.70
CA LYS A 138 -15.32 6.67 6.02
C LYS A 138 -14.68 8.06 6.08
N THR A 139 -13.83 8.40 5.11
CA THR A 139 -12.98 9.59 5.11
C THR A 139 -13.35 10.60 4.03
N GLY A 140 -14.31 10.28 3.15
CA GLY A 140 -14.65 11.11 2.01
C GLY A 140 -13.64 10.99 0.86
N PRO A 141 -13.64 11.96 -0.08
CA PRO A 141 -12.86 11.89 -1.31
C PRO A 141 -11.36 12.10 -1.13
N GLY A 142 -10.91 12.53 0.07
CA GLY A 142 -9.51 12.78 0.36
C GLY A 142 -8.60 11.53 0.30
N PRO A 143 -7.28 11.73 0.23
CA PRO A 143 -6.31 10.64 0.20
C PRO A 143 -6.36 9.83 1.51
N ARG A 144 -5.99 8.54 1.44
CA ARG A 144 -5.84 7.74 2.67
C ARG A 144 -4.59 8.19 3.40
N ARG A 145 -4.75 8.50 4.68
CA ARG A 145 -3.62 8.66 5.59
C ARG A 145 -3.41 7.35 6.33
N HIS A 146 -2.18 6.87 6.34
CA HIS A 146 -1.83 5.71 7.13
C HIS A 146 -1.94 6.07 8.62
N GLY A 147 -2.39 5.15 9.48
CA GLY A 147 -2.54 5.42 10.92
C GLY A 147 -1.21 5.82 11.59
N ASN A 148 -0.10 5.32 11.05
CA ASN A 148 1.25 5.66 11.52
C ASN A 148 1.86 6.89 10.84
N THR A 149 1.14 7.59 9.94
CA THR A 149 1.68 8.81 9.32
C THR A 149 1.97 9.84 10.41
N GLY A 150 3.23 10.24 10.54
CA GLY A 150 3.69 11.18 11.57
C GLY A 150 3.88 10.57 12.97
N ARG A 151 3.74 9.24 13.13
CA ARG A 151 3.99 8.53 14.39
C ARG A 151 5.22 7.65 14.25
N LYS A 152 6.13 7.71 15.24
CA LYS A 152 7.25 6.78 15.33
C LYS A 152 6.71 5.37 15.66
N PRO A 153 7.11 4.31 14.91
CA PRO A 153 6.74 2.94 15.27
C PRO A 153 7.22 2.58 16.68
N ASN A 154 6.45 1.77 17.41
CA ASN A 154 6.78 1.38 18.79
C ASN A 154 8.14 0.68 18.91
N HIS A 155 8.56 -0.03 17.87
CA HIS A 155 9.84 -0.75 17.82
C HIS A 155 10.92 -0.03 17.02
N ALA A 156 10.72 1.26 16.70
CA ALA A 156 11.74 2.01 16.01
C ALA A 156 12.89 2.32 16.97
N LEU A 157 14.11 1.96 16.55
CA LEU A 157 15.34 2.20 17.29
C LEU A 157 15.48 3.67 17.69
N VAL A 158 16.12 3.92 18.82
CA VAL A 158 16.47 5.29 19.23
C VAL A 158 17.58 5.77 18.30
N PHE A 159 17.55 7.05 17.92
CA PHE A 159 18.57 7.62 17.03
C PHE A 159 19.99 7.40 17.57
N THR A 160 20.17 7.49 18.89
CA THR A 160 21.44 7.19 19.58
C THR A 160 21.93 5.76 19.34
N ASP A 161 21.03 4.79 19.25
CA ASP A 161 21.42 3.40 19.00
C ASP A 161 21.84 3.21 17.55
N VAL A 162 21.17 3.88 16.61
CA VAL A 162 21.58 3.93 15.21
C VAL A 162 22.97 4.56 15.08
N GLU A 163 23.22 5.69 15.76
CA GLU A 163 24.53 6.34 15.77
C GLU A 163 25.62 5.43 16.35
N ARG A 164 25.35 4.77 17.49
CA ARG A 164 26.29 3.82 18.10
C ARG A 164 26.63 2.67 17.15
N VAL A 165 25.65 2.13 16.45
CA VAL A 165 25.86 1.05 15.48
C VAL A 165 26.69 1.55 14.29
N VAL A 166 26.37 2.72 13.74
CA VAL A 166 27.16 3.33 12.64
C VAL A 166 28.60 3.58 13.09
N GLN A 167 28.79 4.13 14.28
CA GLN A 167 30.12 4.40 14.83
C GLN A 167 30.90 3.12 15.11
N PHE A 168 30.24 2.09 15.65
CA PHE A 168 30.85 0.77 15.80
C PHE A 168 31.31 0.21 14.45
N ILE A 169 30.48 0.25 13.42
CA ILE A 169 30.85 -0.25 12.07
C ILE A 169 32.04 0.55 11.51
N CYS A 170 32.04 1.88 11.67
CA CYS A 170 33.14 2.73 11.23
C CYS A 170 34.45 2.49 12.00
N ASN A 171 34.38 2.31 13.32
CA ASN A 171 35.56 1.99 14.12
C ASN A 171 36.06 0.58 13.79
N TYR A 172 35.15 -0.39 13.62
CA TYR A 172 35.50 -1.77 13.31
C TYR A 172 36.18 -1.90 11.95
N LYS A 173 35.75 -1.16 10.90
CA LYS A 173 36.50 -1.13 9.63
C LYS A 173 37.86 -0.43 9.76
N GLU A 174 37.99 0.55 10.66
CA GLU A 174 39.23 1.31 10.85
C GLU A 174 40.21 0.58 11.76
N GLU A 175 39.73 -0.37 12.55
CA GLU A 175 40.54 -1.17 13.43
C GLU A 175 40.80 -2.55 12.81
N PHE A 176 39.84 -3.14 12.10
CA PHE A 176 39.85 -4.49 11.55
C PHE A 176 39.59 -4.54 10.03
N GLY A 177 39.87 -3.47 9.28
CA GLY A 177 39.48 -3.37 7.86
C GLY A 177 40.26 -4.25 6.89
N ILE A 178 41.38 -4.84 7.32
CA ILE A 178 42.28 -5.59 6.44
C ILE A 178 41.98 -7.08 6.55
N PRO A 179 41.46 -7.74 5.48
CA PRO A 179 41.30 -9.19 5.48
C PRO A 179 42.69 -9.86 5.53
N GLN A 180 42.77 -11.03 6.18
CA GLN A 180 44.00 -11.82 6.15
C GLN A 180 44.51 -12.05 4.71
N PRO A 181 45.83 -12.04 4.46
CA PRO A 181 46.35 -12.48 3.19
C PRO A 181 45.97 -13.95 2.96
N ALA A 182 45.29 -14.22 1.84
CA ALA A 182 44.60 -15.49 1.54
C ALA A 182 43.28 -15.73 2.33
N ALA A 183 42.58 -14.66 2.70
CA ALA A 183 41.22 -14.76 3.25
C ALA A 183 40.32 -15.60 2.33
N PRO A 184 39.50 -16.50 2.91
CA PRO A 184 38.48 -17.25 2.18
C PRO A 184 37.64 -16.31 1.30
N ARG A 185 37.44 -16.71 0.05
CA ARG A 185 36.58 -15.96 -0.88
C ARG A 185 35.13 -16.22 -0.49
N GLY A 186 34.19 -15.38 -0.93
CA GLY A 186 32.77 -15.51 -0.55
C GLY A 186 32.06 -16.82 -0.95
N ARG A 187 32.78 -17.79 -1.51
CA ARG A 187 32.30 -19.12 -1.88
C ARG A 187 32.86 -20.25 -0.98
N ASP A 188 33.74 -19.91 -0.05
CA ASP A 188 34.36 -20.84 0.88
C ASP A 188 33.50 -20.95 2.15
N ASP A 189 33.43 -22.14 2.75
CA ASP A 189 32.61 -22.40 3.96
C ASP A 189 33.15 -21.70 5.23
N THR A 190 34.35 -21.15 5.17
CA THR A 190 35.01 -20.47 6.30
C THR A 190 34.92 -18.96 6.16
N ALA A 191 34.48 -18.28 7.22
CA ALA A 191 34.37 -16.82 7.21
C ALA A 191 35.76 -16.15 7.18
N PRO A 192 35.93 -15.01 6.46
CA PRO A 192 37.16 -14.23 6.49
C PRO A 192 37.50 -13.74 7.90
N ILE A 193 38.72 -13.98 8.33
CA ILE A 193 39.25 -13.37 9.56
C ILE A 193 39.84 -12.01 9.20
N TYR A 194 39.39 -10.99 9.92
CA TYR A 194 39.83 -9.61 9.78
C TYR A 194 40.91 -9.29 10.81
N LEU A 195 42.01 -8.67 10.36
CA LEU A 195 43.17 -8.38 11.20
C LEU A 195 43.11 -6.96 11.74
N HIS A 196 43.62 -6.79 12.95
CA HIS A 196 43.82 -5.46 13.53
C HIS A 196 44.85 -4.66 12.71
N ASN A 197 44.61 -3.37 12.48
CA ASN A 197 45.41 -2.52 11.59
C ASN A 197 46.84 -2.26 12.09
N GLY A 198 47.08 -2.40 13.40
CA GLY A 198 48.42 -2.40 14.01
C GLY A 198 49.20 -3.72 13.83
N THR A 199 48.57 -4.76 13.29
CA THR A 199 49.18 -6.08 13.11
C THR A 199 49.64 -6.24 11.67
N THR A 200 50.94 -6.37 11.45
CA THR A 200 51.47 -6.61 10.10
C THR A 200 51.42 -8.09 9.75
N LYS A 201 51.37 -8.41 8.46
CA LYS A 201 51.43 -9.79 7.92
C LYS A 201 52.54 -10.64 8.56
N MET A 202 53.68 -10.02 8.88
CA MET A 202 54.83 -10.67 9.51
C MET A 202 54.55 -11.16 10.93
N ASN A 203 53.61 -10.57 11.67
CA ASN A 203 53.32 -10.96 13.05
C ASN A 203 52.52 -12.26 13.15
N ILE A 204 51.85 -12.69 12.07
CA ILE A 204 51.04 -13.90 12.03
C ILE A 204 51.92 -15.16 11.84
N TYR A 205 53.04 -15.02 11.14
CA TYR A 205 53.97 -16.13 10.82
C TYR A 205 55.16 -16.23 11.79
N LYS A 206 55.09 -15.57 12.96
CA LYS A 206 56.17 -15.49 13.96
C LYS A 206 56.02 -16.49 15.13
N LEU A 207 55.18 -17.52 14.98
CA LEU A 207 55.05 -18.62 15.95
C LEU A 207 55.88 -19.83 15.51
#